data_AF-A0A0D0C7U0-F1
#
_entry.id   AF-A0A0D0C7U0-F1
#
_cell.length_a   1.000
_cell.length_b   1.000
_cell.length_c   1.000
_cell.angle_alpha   90.00
_cell.angle_beta   90.00
_cell.angle_gamma   90.00
#
_symmetry.space_group_name_H-M   'P 1'
#
loop_
_entity.id
_entity.type
_entity.pdbx_description
1 polymer ?
#
loop_
_entity_poly.entity_id
_entity_poly.type
_entity_poly.pdbx_seq_one_letter_code
_entity_poly.pdbx_strand_id
1 'polypeptide(L)' 'KLCHCSQGKHRVREYVGYFEDLYDTIGPIDEQEKVLLLWDGFAGYIAAGLYTRDLHPE' A
#
# COMPACT_ATOMS: atom_id res chain seq x y z
N LYS A 1 1.11 -14.04 9.07
CA LYS A 1 1.48 -13.45 7.76
C LYS A 1 0.23 -12.79 7.21
N LEU A 2 0.17 -11.47 7.23
CA LEU A 2 -0.88 -10.70 6.56
C LEU A 2 -0.95 -11.13 5.09
N CYS A 3 -2.15 -11.42 4.59
CA CYS A 3 -2.38 -11.73 3.18
C CYS A 3 -1.78 -10.60 2.32
N HIS A 4 -0.95 -10.95 1.34
CA HIS A 4 -0.43 -10.02 0.33
C HIS A 4 -1.59 -9.23 -0.30
N CYS A 5 -1.83 -8.01 0.18
CA CYS A 5 -2.81 -7.10 -0.39
C CYS A 5 -2.14 -6.36 -1.52
N SER A 6 -2.37 -6.83 -2.75
CA SER A 6 -1.84 -6.20 -3.95
C SER A 6 -2.95 -5.44 -4.69
N GLN A 7 -2.61 -4.33 -5.31
CA GLN A 7 -3.49 -3.51 -6.13
C GLN A 7 -4.05 -4.31 -7.31
N GLY A 8 -3.22 -5.17 -7.93
CA GLY A 8 -3.62 -5.96 -9.08
C GLY A 8 -4.22 -5.12 -10.21
N LYS A 9 -5.49 -5.38 -10.55
CA LYS A 9 -6.26 -4.63 -11.57
C LYS A 9 -7.15 -3.53 -10.99
N HIS A 10 -7.15 -3.34 -9.67
CA HIS A 10 -7.98 -2.33 -9.01
C HIS A 10 -7.43 -0.93 -9.24
N ARG A 11 -8.32 0.06 -9.23
CA ARG A 11 -7.90 1.46 -9.25
C ARG A 11 -7.16 1.77 -7.95
N VAL A 12 -6.20 2.69 -8.01
CA VAL A 12 -5.41 3.13 -6.83
C VAL A 12 -6.32 3.47 -5.64
N ARG A 13 -7.39 4.25 -5.87
CA ARG A 13 -8.36 4.61 -4.82
C ARG A 13 -9.05 3.42 -4.16
N GLU A 14 -9.36 2.37 -4.93
CA GLU A 14 -10.08 1.19 -4.44
C GLU A 14 -9.14 0.33 -3.61
N TYR A 15 -7.89 0.22 -4.06
CA TYR A 15 -6.83 -0.46 -3.32
C TYR A 15 -6.51 0.25 -2.01
N VAL A 16 -6.34 1.58 -2.01
CA VAL A 16 -6.08 2.36 -0.80
C VAL A 16 -7.24 2.25 0.20
N GLY A 17 -8.49 2.37 -0.26
CA GLY A 17 -9.65 2.21 0.63
C GLY A 17 -9.73 0.81 1.25
N TYR A 18 -9.52 -0.24 0.45
CA TYR A 18 -9.46 -1.61 0.95
C TYR A 18 -8.31 -1.82 1.94
N PHE A 19 -7.16 -1.18 1.70
CA PHE A 19 -6.04 -1.19 2.61
C PHE A 19 -6.42 -0.52 3.94
N GLU A 20 -6.98 0.69 3.93
CA GLU A 20 -7.42 1.37 5.16
C GLU A 20 -8.40 0.51 5.98
N ASP A 21 -9.42 -0.05 5.33
CA ASP A 21 -10.41 -0.94 5.99
C ASP A 21 -9.75 -2.19 6.61
N LEU A 22 -8.78 -2.80 5.92
CA LEU A 22 -8.06 -3.97 6.41
C LEU A 22 -7.23 -3.62 7.64
N TYR A 23 -6.53 -2.48 7.65
CA TYR A 23 -5.64 -2.11 8.75
C TYR A 23 -6.40 -1.62 9.97
N ASP A 24 -7.53 -0.94 9.79
CA ASP A 24 -8.44 -0.61 10.90
C ASP A 24 -8.94 -1.86 11.63
N THR A 25 -9.00 -3.00 10.93
CA THR A 25 -9.44 -4.27 11.51
C THR A 25 -8.36 -4.98 12.34
N ILE A 26 -7.07 -4.73 12.07
CA ILE A 26 -5.95 -5.55 12.58
C ILE A 26 -5.30 -4.95 13.85
N GLY A 27 -5.68 -3.71 14.20
CA GLY A 27 -5.23 -3.03 15.42
C GLY A 27 -4.04 -2.09 15.20
N PRO A 28 -3.37 -1.63 16.27
CA PRO A 28 -2.28 -0.65 16.15
C PRO A 28 -1.05 -1.28 15.49
N ILE A 29 -0.85 -0.93 14.22
CA ILE A 29 0.36 -1.18 13.44
C ILE A 29 1.11 0.14 13.32
N ASP A 30 2.44 0.05 13.38
CA ASP A 30 3.33 1.21 13.20
C ASP A 30 3.08 1.91 11.85
N GLU A 31 3.14 3.24 11.84
CA GLU A 31 2.82 4.02 10.63
C GLU A 31 3.82 3.75 9.50
N GLN A 32 5.11 3.56 9.81
CA GLN A 32 6.11 3.23 8.81
C GLN A 32 5.85 1.83 8.22
N GLU A 33 5.47 0.88 9.06
CA GLU A 33 5.08 -0.46 8.61
C GLU A 33 3.84 -0.41 7.70
N LYS A 34 2.84 0.43 8.01
CA LYS A 34 1.67 0.66 7.13
C LYS A 34 2.09 1.21 5.77
N VAL A 35 2.97 2.21 5.76
CA VAL A 35 3.43 2.83 4.51
C VAL A 35 4.22 1.82 3.65
N LEU A 36 5.09 1.01 4.26
CA LEU A 36 5.83 -0.04 3.56
C LEU A 36 4.90 -1.11 2.96
N LEU A 37 3.88 -1.53 3.70
CA LEU A 37 2.94 -2.55 3.23
C LEU A 37 2.01 -2.02 2.13
N LEU A 38 1.61 -0.75 2.20
CA LEU A 38 0.86 -0.09 1.13
C LEU A 38 1.72 0.02 -0.14
N TRP A 39 2.98 0.39 0.03
CA TRP A 39 3.93 0.51 -1.07
C TRP A 39 4.15 -0.82 -1.80
N ASP A 40 4.44 -1.89 -1.05
CA ASP A 40 4.70 -3.22 -1.59
C ASP A 40 3.53 -3.79 -2.40
N GLY A 41 2.30 -3.38 -2.07
CA GLY A 41 1.12 -3.81 -2.80
C GLY A 41 0.77 -2.98 -4.02
N PHE A 42 1.39 -1.81 -4.29
CA PHE A 42 1.09 -1.04 -5.49
C PHE A 42 1.46 -1.80 -6.77
N ALA A 43 0.72 -1.52 -7.85
CA ALA A 43 1.12 -2.00 -9.16
C ALA A 43 2.49 -1.43 -9.54
N GLY A 44 3.35 -2.24 -10.16
CA GLY A 44 4.75 -1.87 -10.40
C GLY A 44 4.94 -0.54 -11.15
N TYR A 45 4.04 -0.19 -12.07
CA TYR A 45 4.11 1.10 -12.79
C TYR A 45 3.76 2.31 -11.90
N ILE A 46 2.89 2.13 -10.90
CA ILE A 46 2.56 3.18 -9.91
C ILE A 46 3.76 3.36 -8.98
N ALA A 47 4.28 2.27 -8.41
CA ALA A 47 5.45 2.31 -7.54
C ALA A 47 6.66 2.97 -8.25
N ALA A 48 6.94 2.58 -9.50
CA ALA A 48 7.98 3.21 -10.31
C ALA A 48 7.71 4.72 -10.55
N GLY A 49 6.46 5.10 -10.83
CA GLY A 49 6.08 6.51 -11.01
C GLY A 49 6.22 7.35 -9.75
N LEU A 50 5.95 6.78 -8.57
CA LEU A 50 6.16 7.43 -7.28
C LEU A 50 7.65 7.54 -6.95
N TYR A 51 8.43 6.48 -7.22
CA TYR A 51 9.87 6.45 -6.99
C TYR A 51 10.59 7.54 -7.79
N THR A 52 10.24 7.71 -9.07
CA THR A 52 10.79 8.79 -9.92
C THR A 52 10.44 10.21 -9.46
N ARG A 53 9.50 10.34 -8.52
CA ARG A 53 9.08 11.62 -7.92
C ARG A 53 9.58 11.80 -6.50
N ASP A 54 10.50 10.94 -6.02
CA ASP A 54 11.04 11.02 -4.65
C ASP A 54 9.95 10.80 -3.58
N LEU A 55 8.96 9.95 -3.89
CA LEU A 55 7.84 9.57 -3.00
C LEU A 55 7.95 8.10 -2.56
N HIS A 56 9.17 7.59 -2.45
CA HIS A 56 9.42 6.25 -1.93
C HIS A 56 9.34 6.24 -0.40
N PRO A 57 9.02 5.09 0.22
CA PRO A 57 8.79 5.00 1.67
C PRO A 57 10.07 5.03 2.53
N GLU A 58 11.25 4.98 1.90
CA GLU A 58 12.58 5.07 2.54
C GLU A 58 13.03 6.51 2.82
#